data_AF-A0A954QJF6-F1
#
_entry.id   AF-A0A954QJF6-F1
#
_cell.length_a   1.000
_cell.length_b   1.000
_cell.length_c   1.000
_cell.angle_alpha   90.00
_cell.angle_beta   90.00
_cell.angle_gamma   90.00
#
_symmetry.space_group_name_H-M   'P 1'
#
loop_
_entity.id
_entity.type
_entity.pdbx_description
1 polymer ?
#
loop_
_entity_poly.entity_id
_entity_poly.type
_entity_poly.pdbx_seq_one_letter_code
_entity_poly.pdbx_strand_id
1 'polypeptide(L)'
;MNLRLFSIPDDPADWPVWLEREIVGMNLVELVHELPVFVEPSDEPEVTIDAFLGSRREDVLQSGLAVLSHQEIGRLFRQPSLLFDLQELVLSEGGSYWNAVPLEDAQQQFLARNSETILRQISGSQDDTTLSRSVTQPTSPAAGSTTRRRFVRWVVSVAAMLGLVLLAWRKFSPAPWGFDRALASSSGMSEPQFLNHCADVVEQDWKTRDLSSPSELSNALREFRDGCNRMIATEHPQLSEANQVWFRERCTLWRDRVIGEMDKLAKDPSQYSEVKANANDVIAKLGVALRTRAAAQA
;
A
#
# COMPACT_ATOMS: atom_id res chain seq x y z
N MET A 1 -3.70 -19.96 -2.40
CA MET A 1 -3.83 -18.85 -1.43
C MET A 1 -3.56 -19.43 -0.05
N ASN A 2 -2.49 -18.99 0.62
CA ASN A 2 -2.19 -19.39 2.00
C ASN A 2 -2.69 -18.23 2.88
N LEU A 3 -3.69 -18.46 3.73
CA LEU A 3 -4.20 -17.39 4.61
C LEU A 3 -3.14 -17.14 5.69
N ARG A 4 -2.72 -15.89 5.86
CA ARG A 4 -1.74 -15.48 6.89
C ARG A 4 -2.25 -15.80 8.30
N LEU A 5 -3.56 -15.78 8.50
CA LEU A 5 -4.19 -16.19 9.76
C LEU A 5 -3.86 -17.64 10.16
N PHE A 6 -3.63 -18.54 9.20
CA PHE A 6 -3.20 -19.93 9.50
C PHE A 6 -1.70 -20.06 9.81
N SER A 7 -0.94 -18.96 9.69
CA SER A 7 0.46 -18.90 10.11
C SER A 7 0.64 -18.31 11.51
N ILE A 8 -0.44 -17.84 12.15
CA ILE A 8 -0.40 -17.42 13.56
C ILE A 8 -0.01 -18.64 14.41
N PRO A 9 1.03 -18.55 15.26
CA PRO A 9 1.41 -19.64 16.14
C PRO A 9 0.27 -20.01 17.09
N ASP A 10 0.07 -21.32 17.31
CA ASP A 10 -0.91 -21.82 18.27
C ASP A 10 -0.52 -21.48 19.72
N ASP A 11 0.79 -21.34 20.01
CA ASP A 11 1.30 -20.97 21.33
C ASP A 11 1.38 -19.43 21.47
N PRO A 12 0.67 -18.82 22.43
CA PRO A 12 0.75 -17.39 22.70
C PRO A 12 2.15 -16.87 23.05
N ALA A 13 3.04 -17.73 23.54
CA ALA A 13 4.42 -17.36 23.83
C ALA A 13 5.22 -17.00 22.56
N ASP A 14 4.80 -17.51 21.40
CA ASP A 14 5.46 -17.28 20.11
C ASP A 14 4.87 -16.07 19.36
N TRP A 15 3.73 -15.53 19.80
CA TRP A 15 3.07 -14.39 19.15
C TRP A 15 3.92 -13.13 19.03
N PRO A 16 4.70 -12.70 20.06
CA PRO A 16 5.48 -11.47 19.95
C PRO A 16 6.46 -11.53 18.77
N VAL A 17 7.28 -12.58 18.73
CA VAL A 17 8.33 -12.76 17.71
C VAL A 17 7.73 -12.92 16.32
N TRP A 18 6.61 -13.64 16.20
CA TRP A 18 5.92 -13.78 14.94
C TRP A 18 5.34 -12.44 14.45
N LEU A 19 4.63 -11.71 15.33
CA LEU A 19 3.98 -10.46 14.99
C LEU A 19 4.98 -9.36 14.65
N GLU A 20 6.13 -9.32 15.32
CA GLU A 20 7.24 -8.41 14.99
C GLU A 20 7.69 -8.56 13.53
N ARG A 21 7.74 -9.79 13.01
CA ARG A 21 8.10 -10.04 11.60
C ARG A 21 7.03 -9.56 10.64
N GLU A 22 5.76 -9.73 11.00
CA GLU A 22 4.66 -9.22 10.18
C GLU A 22 4.60 -7.69 10.19
N ILE A 23 4.91 -7.05 11.33
CA ILE A 23 4.98 -5.59 11.48
C ILE A 23 6.12 -4.98 10.65
N VAL A 24 7.31 -5.57 10.69
CA VAL A 24 8.45 -5.06 9.89
C VAL A 24 8.35 -5.53 8.42
N GLY A 25 7.59 -6.60 8.17
CA GLY A 25 7.37 -7.17 6.86
C GLY A 25 6.35 -6.43 6.00
N MET A 26 6.20 -6.90 4.77
CA MET A 26 5.29 -6.29 3.77
C MET A 26 3.87 -6.89 3.79
N ASN A 27 3.60 -7.87 4.66
CA ASN A 27 2.37 -8.65 4.61
C ASN A 27 1.32 -8.21 5.65
N LEU A 28 1.61 -7.21 6.47
CA LEU A 28 0.69 -6.75 7.52
C LEU A 28 -0.69 -6.38 6.97
N VAL A 29 -0.73 -5.81 5.76
CA VAL A 29 -1.98 -5.45 5.07
C VAL A 29 -2.84 -6.70 4.82
N GLU A 30 -2.24 -7.80 4.38
CA GLU A 30 -2.95 -9.06 4.14
C GLU A 30 -3.48 -9.64 5.45
N LEU A 31 -2.67 -9.62 6.52
CA LEU A 31 -3.07 -10.07 7.86
C LEU A 31 -4.25 -9.25 8.43
N VAL A 32 -4.19 -7.92 8.35
CA VAL A 32 -5.25 -7.03 8.85
C VAL A 32 -6.56 -7.21 8.08
N HIS A 33 -6.51 -7.52 6.79
CA HIS A 33 -7.72 -7.83 6.02
C HIS A 33 -8.34 -9.18 6.38
N GLU A 34 -7.55 -10.14 6.85
CA GLU A 34 -8.03 -11.46 7.26
C GLU A 34 -8.59 -11.47 8.69
N LEU A 35 -8.00 -10.71 9.63
CA LEU A 35 -8.36 -10.74 11.06
C LEU A 35 -9.87 -10.50 11.35
N PRO A 36 -10.56 -9.50 10.77
CA PRO A 36 -11.99 -9.25 11.01
C PRO A 36 -12.91 -10.39 10.57
N VAL A 37 -12.43 -11.29 9.71
CA VAL A 37 -13.22 -12.44 9.22
C VAL A 37 -13.27 -13.57 10.25
N PHE A 38 -12.28 -13.65 11.14
CA PHE A 38 -12.09 -14.78 12.08
C PHE A 38 -12.08 -14.37 13.55
N VAL A 39 -11.85 -13.09 13.84
CA VAL A 39 -11.81 -12.55 15.19
C VAL A 39 -13.03 -11.66 15.39
N GLU A 40 -13.83 -11.94 16.42
CA GLU A 40 -14.98 -11.09 16.73
C GLU A 40 -14.51 -9.65 16.98
N PRO A 41 -15.13 -8.65 16.31
CA PRO A 41 -14.78 -7.25 16.52
C PRO A 41 -14.98 -6.88 17.98
N SER A 42 -14.00 -6.20 18.56
CA SER A 42 -14.07 -5.75 19.94
C SER A 42 -15.12 -4.64 20.09
N ASP A 43 -16.07 -4.80 21.02
CA ASP A 43 -17.01 -3.74 21.44
C ASP A 43 -16.33 -2.61 22.26
N GLU A 44 -15.04 -2.76 22.56
CA GLU A 44 -14.27 -1.74 23.25
C GLU A 44 -14.06 -0.50 22.37
N PRO A 45 -14.09 0.71 22.97
CA PRO A 45 -13.85 1.94 22.24
C PRO A 45 -12.47 1.92 21.57
N GLU A 46 -12.40 2.46 20.36
CA GLU A 46 -11.16 2.58 19.60
C GLU A 46 -10.14 3.43 20.40
N VAL A 47 -8.98 2.85 20.67
CA VAL A 47 -7.90 3.47 21.44
C VAL A 47 -6.74 3.78 20.48
N THR A 48 -6.01 4.87 20.69
CA THR A 48 -4.79 5.15 19.92
C THR A 48 -3.63 4.28 20.39
N ILE A 49 -2.63 4.05 19.54
CA ILE A 49 -1.45 3.27 19.90
C ILE A 49 -0.70 3.83 21.12
N ASP A 50 -0.60 5.16 21.25
CA ASP A 50 0.05 5.79 22.40
C ASP A 50 -0.70 5.52 23.70
N ALA A 51 -2.04 5.54 23.67
CA ALA A 51 -2.86 5.23 24.83
C ALA A 51 -2.85 3.73 25.15
N PHE A 52 -2.74 2.87 24.14
CA PHE A 52 -2.61 1.42 24.29
C PHE A 52 -1.26 1.01 24.91
N LEU A 53 -0.15 1.54 24.39
CA LEU A 53 1.20 1.23 24.87
C LEU A 53 1.50 1.92 26.21
N GLY A 54 0.99 3.13 26.40
CA GLY A 54 1.16 3.92 27.61
C GLY A 54 2.64 4.09 27.97
N SER A 55 3.00 3.74 29.22
CA SER A 55 4.38 3.85 29.70
C SER A 55 5.36 2.86 29.07
N ARG A 56 4.87 1.81 28.39
CA ARG A 56 5.71 0.77 27.77
C ARG A 56 6.11 1.07 26.33
N ARG A 57 5.69 2.22 25.79
CA ARG A 57 6.02 2.65 24.42
C ARG A 57 7.53 2.56 24.16
N GLU A 58 8.33 3.10 25.08
CA GLU A 58 9.79 3.09 24.96
C GLU A 58 10.36 1.67 25.04
N ASP A 59 9.85 0.86 25.96
CA ASP A 59 10.28 -0.54 26.11
C ASP A 59 10.00 -1.35 24.83
N VAL A 60 8.85 -1.11 24.18
CA VAL A 60 8.49 -1.73 22.90
C VAL A 60 9.43 -1.27 21.78
N LEU A 61 9.75 0.03 21.70
CA LEU A 61 10.68 0.56 20.70
C LEU A 61 12.11 0.03 20.87
N GLN A 62 12.52 -0.27 22.11
CA GLN A 62 13.87 -0.76 22.42
C GLN A 62 14.01 -2.29 22.39
N SER A 63 12.95 -3.02 22.75
CA SER A 63 13.05 -4.47 23.04
C SER A 63 11.99 -5.34 22.36
N GLY A 64 11.13 -4.76 21.53
CA GLY A 64 10.09 -5.50 20.81
C GLY A 64 8.80 -5.71 21.60
N LEU A 65 7.93 -6.57 21.09
CA LEU A 65 6.63 -6.89 21.68
C LEU A 65 6.72 -7.89 22.82
N ALA A 66 7.88 -8.49 23.07
CA ALA A 66 8.08 -9.40 24.21
C ALA A 66 7.80 -8.76 25.59
N VAL A 67 7.79 -7.42 25.66
CA VAL A 67 7.44 -6.67 26.88
C VAL A 67 5.93 -6.56 27.11
N LEU A 68 5.12 -6.92 26.11
CA LEU A 68 3.66 -6.94 26.20
C LEU A 68 3.19 -8.31 26.70
N SER A 69 2.12 -8.31 27.48
CA SER A 69 1.45 -9.55 27.89
C SER A 69 0.68 -10.19 26.74
N HIS A 70 0.41 -11.49 26.83
CA HIS A 70 -0.40 -12.20 25.83
C HIS A 70 -1.79 -11.59 25.64
N GLN A 71 -2.39 -11.03 26.70
CA GLN A 71 -3.69 -10.35 26.60
C GLN A 71 -3.62 -9.07 25.77
N GLU A 72 -2.51 -8.34 25.87
CA GLU A 72 -2.28 -7.11 25.12
C GLU A 72 -2.03 -7.42 23.65
N ILE A 73 -1.22 -8.43 23.34
CA ILE A 73 -1.03 -8.88 21.96
C ILE A 73 -2.35 -9.42 21.38
N GLY A 74 -3.13 -10.18 22.16
CA GLY A 74 -4.48 -10.60 21.75
C GLY A 74 -5.47 -9.45 21.55
N ARG A 75 -5.21 -8.27 22.14
CA ARG A 75 -6.01 -7.06 21.90
C ARG A 75 -5.60 -6.38 20.59
N LEU A 76 -4.31 -6.42 20.22
CA LEU A 76 -3.85 -5.96 18.90
C LEU A 76 -4.52 -6.75 17.77
N PHE A 77 -4.66 -8.08 17.90
CA PHE A 77 -5.38 -8.89 16.90
C PHE A 77 -6.88 -8.58 16.80
N ARG A 78 -7.50 -8.14 17.89
CA ARG A 78 -8.92 -7.74 17.95
C ARG A 78 -9.17 -6.32 17.48
N GLN A 79 -8.13 -5.49 17.37
CA GLN A 79 -8.20 -4.11 16.91
C GLN A 79 -7.16 -3.88 15.81
N PRO A 80 -7.44 -4.33 14.57
CA PRO A 80 -6.45 -4.34 13.51
C PRO A 80 -5.92 -2.95 13.11
N SER A 81 -6.63 -1.86 13.43
CA SER A 81 -6.13 -0.49 13.26
C SER A 81 -4.88 -0.23 14.10
N LEU A 82 -4.81 -0.77 15.32
CA LEU A 82 -3.64 -0.64 16.20
C LEU A 82 -2.38 -1.30 15.61
N LEU A 83 -2.54 -2.32 14.76
CA LEU A 83 -1.39 -2.96 14.11
C LEU A 83 -0.73 -2.04 13.09
N PHE A 84 -1.52 -1.26 12.35
CA PHE A 84 -0.97 -0.26 11.42
C PHE A 84 -0.32 0.92 12.17
N ASP A 85 -0.98 1.42 13.21
CA ASP A 85 -0.40 2.49 14.04
C ASP A 85 0.92 2.03 14.69
N LEU A 86 0.98 0.77 15.13
CA LEU A 86 2.20 0.17 15.67
C LEU A 86 3.30 0.02 14.61
N GLN A 87 2.95 -0.37 13.38
CA GLN A 87 3.90 -0.41 12.27
C GLN A 87 4.44 0.98 11.94
N GLU A 88 3.57 2.00 11.86
CA GLU A 88 4.01 3.37 11.65
C GLU A 88 4.98 3.82 12.75
N LEU A 89 4.63 3.57 14.01
CA LEU A 89 5.46 3.90 15.17
C LEU A 89 6.82 3.20 15.12
N VAL A 90 6.84 1.89 14.84
CA VAL A 90 8.08 1.09 14.75
C VAL A 90 8.95 1.49 13.57
N LEU A 91 8.36 1.76 12.39
CA LEU A 91 9.13 2.15 11.22
C LEU A 91 9.67 3.59 11.30
N SER A 92 9.03 4.45 12.08
CA SER A 92 9.43 5.85 12.24
C SER A 92 10.37 6.08 13.43
N GLU A 93 10.13 5.42 14.55
CA GLU A 93 10.85 5.64 15.82
C GLU A 93 11.58 4.39 16.34
N GLY A 94 11.46 3.25 15.65
CA GLY A 94 12.09 1.99 16.04
C GLY A 94 13.62 2.06 16.09
N GLY A 95 14.18 1.45 17.13
CA GLY A 95 15.63 1.40 17.36
C GLY A 95 16.36 0.27 16.64
N SER A 96 17.57 -0.02 17.13
CA SER A 96 18.42 -1.10 16.61
C SER A 96 17.77 -2.48 16.67
N TYR A 97 16.90 -2.71 17.65
CA TYR A 97 16.16 -3.96 17.79
C TYR A 97 15.31 -4.27 16.55
N TRP A 98 14.45 -3.32 16.15
CA TRP A 98 13.52 -3.50 15.04
C TRP A 98 14.23 -3.64 13.68
N ASN A 99 15.39 -2.98 13.54
CA ASN A 99 16.24 -3.16 12.36
C ASN A 99 16.91 -4.54 12.29
N ALA A 100 16.99 -5.27 13.41
CA ALA A 100 17.56 -6.60 13.49
C ALA A 100 16.51 -7.73 13.41
N VAL A 101 15.22 -7.40 13.39
CA VAL A 101 14.15 -8.39 13.24
C VAL A 101 14.31 -9.09 11.89
N PRO A 102 14.42 -10.43 11.85
CA PRO A 102 14.67 -11.15 10.62
C PRO A 102 13.43 -11.12 9.72
N LEU A 103 13.62 -10.60 8.51
CA LEU A 103 12.64 -10.65 7.43
C LEU A 103 12.66 -12.00 6.72
N GLU A 104 11.54 -12.40 6.10
CA GLU A 104 11.49 -13.61 5.26
C GLU A 104 12.48 -13.48 4.08
N ASP A 105 13.09 -14.60 3.65
CA ASP A 105 14.11 -14.62 2.59
C ASP A 105 13.66 -13.90 1.30
N ALA A 106 12.37 -14.03 0.94
CA ALA A 106 11.79 -13.36 -0.22
C ALA A 106 11.77 -11.82 -0.06
N GLN A 107 11.54 -11.32 1.16
CA GLN A 107 11.53 -9.90 1.49
C GLN A 107 12.95 -9.33 1.57
N GLN A 108 13.89 -10.09 2.14
CA GLN A 108 15.32 -9.73 2.12
C GLN A 108 15.84 -9.62 0.69
N GLN A 109 15.46 -10.55 -0.20
CA GLN A 109 15.83 -10.49 -1.61
C GLN A 109 15.20 -9.29 -2.33
N PHE A 110 13.96 -8.93 -2.01
CA PHE A 110 13.31 -7.73 -2.56
C PHE A 110 14.03 -6.45 -2.11
N LEU A 111 14.33 -6.33 -0.82
CA LEU A 111 15.09 -5.19 -0.28
C LEU A 111 16.50 -5.11 -0.85
N ALA A 112 17.21 -6.23 -0.97
CA ALA A 112 18.54 -6.28 -1.58
C ALA A 112 18.51 -5.80 -3.05
N ARG A 113 17.53 -6.27 -3.85
CA ARG A 113 17.38 -5.86 -5.25
C ARG A 113 17.00 -4.38 -5.41
N ASN A 114 16.18 -3.86 -4.51
CA ASN A 114 15.64 -2.50 -4.63
C ASN A 114 16.51 -1.44 -3.94
N SER A 115 17.26 -1.81 -2.89
CA SER A 115 18.17 -0.91 -2.18
C SER A 115 19.27 -0.36 -3.09
N GLU A 116 19.86 -1.18 -3.97
CA GLU A 116 20.84 -0.71 -4.96
C GLU A 116 20.23 0.31 -5.94
N THR A 117 18.97 0.11 -6.31
CA THR A 117 18.23 1.01 -7.20
C THR A 117 17.93 2.35 -6.52
N ILE A 118 17.50 2.30 -5.25
CA ILE A 118 17.22 3.49 -4.43
C ILE A 118 18.51 4.27 -4.14
N LEU A 119 19.60 3.58 -3.78
CA LEU A 119 20.91 4.23 -3.54
C LEU A 119 21.43 4.93 -4.80
N ARG A 120 21.26 4.33 -5.99
CA ARG A 120 21.61 5.00 -7.26
C ARG A 120 20.77 6.24 -7.54
N GLN A 121 19.48 6.21 -7.22
CA GLN A 121 18.59 7.37 -7.39
C GLN A 121 18.92 8.51 -6.41
N ILE A 122 19.25 8.18 -5.16
CA ILE A 122 19.64 9.17 -4.15
C ILE A 122 21.01 9.76 -4.46
N SER A 123 21.99 8.94 -4.86
CA SER A 123 23.33 9.42 -5.24
C SER A 123 23.34 10.16 -6.58
N GLY A 124 22.46 9.82 -7.52
CA GLY A 124 22.32 10.51 -8.81
C GLY A 124 21.69 11.91 -8.72
N SER A 125 21.14 12.30 -7.56
CA SER A 125 20.54 13.62 -7.34
C SER A 125 21.45 14.63 -6.64
N GLN A 126 22.72 14.31 -6.35
CA GLN A 126 23.64 15.26 -5.70
C GLN A 126 24.51 16.10 -6.65
N ASP A 127 24.51 15.82 -7.96
CA ASP A 127 25.28 16.58 -8.95
C ASP A 127 24.38 17.52 -9.78
N ASP A 128 23.68 18.46 -9.14
CA ASP A 128 23.27 19.70 -9.83
C ASP A 128 22.67 20.75 -8.88
N THR A 129 23.50 21.47 -8.11
CA THR A 129 23.23 22.89 -7.79
C THR A 129 24.49 23.65 -7.38
N THR A 130 25.52 23.67 -8.23
CA THR A 130 26.51 24.76 -8.21
C THR A 130 26.02 25.92 -9.07
N LEU A 131 25.13 26.75 -8.52
CA LEU A 131 24.97 28.12 -9.00
C LEU A 131 25.07 29.08 -7.82
N SER A 132 26.31 29.53 -7.66
CA SER A 132 26.72 30.75 -6.98
C SER A 132 25.81 31.92 -7.35
N ARG A 133 25.08 32.45 -6.37
CA ARG A 133 24.53 33.81 -6.44
C ARG A 133 24.77 34.51 -5.11
N SER A 134 25.91 35.19 -5.05
CA SER A 134 26.23 36.19 -4.05
C SER A 134 25.10 37.20 -3.95
N VAL A 135 24.42 37.24 -2.80
CA VAL A 135 23.53 38.34 -2.43
C VAL A 135 24.18 39.10 -1.29
N THR A 136 24.46 40.35 -1.60
CA THR A 136 25.15 41.37 -0.82
C THR A 136 24.40 41.71 0.47
N GLN A 137 25.11 41.71 1.60
CA GLN A 137 24.66 42.31 2.86
C GLN A 137 24.52 43.84 2.76
N PRO A 138 23.54 44.44 3.45
CA PRO A 138 23.67 45.79 3.97
C PRO A 138 23.76 45.78 5.51
N THR A 139 24.91 46.28 5.96
CA THR A 139 25.26 47.05 7.16
C THR A 139 24.16 47.34 8.20
N SER A 140 24.43 46.97 9.46
CA SER A 140 23.74 47.45 10.67
C SER A 140 23.89 48.96 10.89
N PRO A 141 23.04 49.54 11.76
CA PRO A 141 23.62 50.22 12.91
C PRO A 141 23.09 49.72 14.26
N ALA A 142 23.90 49.99 15.26
CA ALA A 142 23.90 49.40 16.58
C ALA A 142 22.92 50.02 17.60
N ALA A 143 22.87 49.32 18.74
CA ALA A 143 22.61 49.78 20.11
C ALA A 143 21.18 49.62 20.67
N GLY A 144 21.08 48.74 21.66
CA GLY A 144 19.92 48.55 22.53
C GLY A 144 20.03 47.27 23.35
N SER A 145 20.68 47.37 24.51
CA SER A 145 21.02 46.28 25.42
C SER A 145 19.82 45.71 26.21
N THR A 146 19.91 44.40 26.50
CA THR A 146 19.32 43.65 27.62
C THR A 146 17.80 43.63 27.75
N THR A 147 17.17 42.47 27.48
CA THR A 147 16.72 41.54 28.54
C THR A 147 16.31 40.19 27.93
N ARG A 148 16.83 39.15 28.56
CA ARG A 148 16.72 37.71 28.30
C ARG A 148 15.26 37.24 28.31
N ARG A 149 14.67 36.98 27.14
CA ARG A 149 13.42 36.20 27.01
C ARG A 149 13.63 35.10 25.97
N ARG A 150 14.06 33.95 26.47
CA ARG A 150 14.23 32.69 25.74
C ARG A 150 12.91 31.92 25.74
N PHE A 151 12.63 31.27 24.61
CA PHE A 151 11.63 30.20 24.39
C PHE A 151 10.13 30.55 24.32
N VAL A 152 9.69 31.06 23.16
CA VAL A 152 8.43 30.64 22.52
C VAL A 152 8.62 30.75 21.00
N ARG A 153 9.14 29.70 20.36
CA ARG A 153 9.12 29.50 18.90
C ARG A 153 9.37 28.02 18.58
N TRP A 154 8.40 27.16 18.88
CA TRP A 154 8.30 25.80 18.33
C TRP A 154 6.82 25.40 18.28
N VAL A 155 6.03 26.00 17.37
CA VAL A 155 4.70 25.49 16.98
C VAL A 155 4.51 25.48 15.45
N VAL A 156 5.50 25.91 14.64
CA VAL A 156 5.34 25.97 13.18
C VAL A 156 5.87 24.72 12.44
N SER A 157 6.56 23.80 13.11
CA SER A 157 7.26 22.71 12.41
C SER A 157 6.43 21.44 12.16
N VAL A 158 5.39 21.16 12.93
CA VAL A 158 4.62 19.90 12.81
C VAL A 158 3.66 19.91 11.61
N ALA A 159 2.99 21.03 11.33
CA ALA A 159 2.10 21.14 10.17
C ALA A 159 2.86 21.09 8.83
N ALA A 160 4.09 21.61 8.79
CA ALA A 160 4.95 21.53 7.61
C ALA A 160 5.47 20.10 7.38
N MET A 161 5.80 19.36 8.45
CA MET A 161 6.20 17.95 8.34
C MET A 161 5.03 17.04 7.96
N LEU A 162 3.85 17.18 8.58
CA LEU A 162 2.64 16.45 8.16
C LEU A 162 2.25 16.77 6.71
N GLY A 163 2.36 18.03 6.30
CA GLY A 163 2.13 18.44 4.92
C GLY A 163 3.14 17.83 3.94
N LEU A 164 4.41 17.73 4.33
CA LEU A 164 5.46 17.09 3.53
C LEU A 164 5.32 15.56 3.49
N VAL A 165 4.91 14.93 4.59
CA VAL A 165 4.63 13.49 4.65
C VAL A 165 3.41 13.15 3.81
N LEU A 166 2.31 13.91 3.89
CA LEU A 166 1.13 13.74 3.04
C LEU A 166 1.44 14.00 1.55
N LEU A 167 2.27 14.99 1.24
CA LEU A 167 2.74 15.25 -0.13
C LEU A 167 3.70 14.17 -0.64
N ALA A 168 4.55 13.63 0.24
CA ALA A 168 5.43 12.51 -0.09
C ALA A 168 4.62 11.22 -0.31
N TRP A 169 3.61 10.93 0.52
CA TRP A 169 2.69 9.81 0.35
C TRP A 169 1.86 9.92 -0.94
N ARG A 170 1.42 11.13 -1.30
CA ARG A 170 0.74 11.38 -2.59
C ARG A 170 1.70 11.26 -3.79
N LYS A 171 3.01 11.45 -3.59
CA LYS A 171 4.03 11.21 -4.63
C LYS A 171 4.53 9.76 -4.69
N PHE A 172 4.37 8.98 -3.62
CA PHE A 172 4.79 7.58 -3.54
C PHE A 172 3.65 6.58 -3.77
N SER A 173 2.40 7.04 -3.77
CA SER A 173 1.31 6.23 -4.32
C SER A 173 1.56 6.06 -5.82
N PRO A 174 1.77 4.84 -6.34
CA PRO A 174 1.89 4.63 -7.77
C PRO A 174 0.66 5.26 -8.44
N ALA A 175 0.87 5.92 -9.59
CA ALA A 175 -0.21 6.57 -10.31
C ALA A 175 -1.39 5.58 -10.45
N PRO A 176 -2.64 5.98 -10.13
CA PRO A 176 -3.77 5.09 -10.28
C PRO A 176 -3.82 4.62 -11.73
N TRP A 177 -3.90 3.30 -11.93
CA TRP A 177 -3.89 2.68 -13.24
C TRP A 177 -5.08 1.73 -13.37
N GLY A 178 -5.43 1.40 -14.61
CA GLY A 178 -6.50 0.45 -14.90
C GLY A 178 -7.81 0.91 -14.29
N PHE A 179 -8.48 0.01 -13.56
CA PHE A 179 -9.79 0.32 -12.97
C PHE A 179 -9.76 1.48 -11.96
N ASP A 180 -8.64 1.72 -11.27
CA ASP A 180 -8.56 2.84 -10.32
C ASP A 180 -8.60 4.19 -11.03
N ARG A 181 -7.91 4.28 -12.17
CA ARG A 181 -7.96 5.48 -12.99
C ARG A 181 -9.32 5.66 -13.63
N ALA A 182 -9.95 4.56 -14.06
CA ALA A 182 -11.30 4.58 -14.62
C ALA A 182 -12.30 5.14 -13.60
N LEU A 183 -12.27 4.65 -12.36
CA LEU A 183 -13.09 5.14 -11.25
C LEU A 183 -12.82 6.61 -10.89
N ALA A 184 -11.54 7.00 -10.82
CA ALA A 184 -11.17 8.37 -10.48
C ALA A 184 -11.70 9.41 -11.49
N SER A 185 -12.03 8.97 -12.70
CA SER A 185 -12.48 9.82 -13.80
C SER A 185 -13.90 9.50 -14.30
N SER A 186 -14.70 8.70 -13.58
CA SER A 186 -16.03 8.27 -14.02
C SER A 186 -17.17 9.24 -13.72
N SER A 187 -16.91 10.32 -12.97
CA SER A 187 -17.93 11.25 -12.51
C SER A 187 -18.70 11.89 -13.67
N GLY A 188 -20.03 11.78 -13.63
CA GLY A 188 -20.94 12.37 -14.61
C GLY A 188 -21.05 11.61 -15.94
N MET A 189 -20.46 10.42 -16.06
CA MET A 189 -20.60 9.58 -17.25
C MET A 189 -21.97 8.88 -17.28
N SER A 190 -22.54 8.75 -18.47
CA SER A 190 -23.64 7.80 -18.69
C SER A 190 -23.15 6.35 -18.62
N GLU A 191 -24.09 5.41 -18.51
CA GLU A 191 -23.76 3.98 -18.43
C GLU A 191 -22.90 3.47 -19.61
N PRO A 192 -23.26 3.71 -20.90
CA PRO A 192 -22.40 3.31 -22.01
C PRO A 192 -21.03 4.00 -22.02
N GLN A 193 -20.98 5.27 -21.58
CA GLN A 193 -19.72 6.01 -21.49
C GLN A 193 -18.80 5.42 -20.44
N PHE A 194 -19.33 5.06 -19.27
CA PHE A 194 -18.55 4.45 -18.20
C PHE A 194 -17.97 3.09 -18.60
N LEU A 195 -18.76 2.23 -19.24
CA LEU A 195 -18.31 0.91 -19.68
C LEU A 195 -17.23 1.01 -20.77
N ASN A 196 -17.40 1.90 -21.75
CA ASN A 196 -16.37 2.17 -22.76
C ASN A 196 -15.11 2.75 -22.14
N HIS A 197 -15.26 3.70 -21.21
CA HIS A 197 -14.14 4.32 -20.50
C HIS A 197 -13.31 3.29 -19.71
N CYS A 198 -13.97 2.38 -19.01
CA CYS A 198 -13.30 1.27 -18.32
C CYS A 198 -12.50 0.40 -19.30
N ALA A 199 -13.07 0.07 -20.46
CA ALA A 199 -12.39 -0.72 -21.47
C ALA A 199 -11.14 -0.01 -22.02
N ASP A 200 -11.27 1.26 -22.36
CA ASP A 200 -10.22 2.06 -22.94
C ASP A 200 -9.05 2.26 -21.97
N VAL A 201 -9.36 2.63 -20.72
CA VAL A 201 -8.34 2.86 -19.68
C VAL A 201 -7.55 1.58 -19.39
N VAL A 202 -8.23 0.46 -19.19
CA VAL A 202 -7.58 -0.82 -18.85
C VAL A 202 -6.70 -1.30 -20.01
N GLU A 203 -7.19 -1.25 -21.26
CA GLU A 203 -6.41 -1.66 -22.42
C GLU A 203 -5.21 -0.74 -22.68
N GLN A 204 -5.41 0.58 -22.55
CA GLN A 204 -4.33 1.55 -22.76
C GLN A 204 -3.22 1.33 -21.75
N ASP A 205 -3.57 1.20 -20.46
CA ASP A 205 -2.56 1.01 -19.41
C ASP A 205 -1.83 -0.32 -19.56
N TRP A 206 -2.57 -1.38 -19.87
CA TRP A 206 -1.97 -2.69 -20.10
C TRP A 206 -0.96 -2.68 -21.24
N LYS A 207 -1.27 -1.99 -22.35
CA LYS A 207 -0.35 -1.87 -23.51
C LYS A 207 0.92 -1.10 -23.19
N THR A 208 0.83 -0.11 -22.31
CA THR A 208 1.99 0.73 -21.94
C THR A 208 2.88 0.13 -20.87
N ARG A 209 2.45 -0.97 -20.24
CA ARG A 209 3.23 -1.59 -19.17
C ARG A 209 4.47 -2.30 -19.68
N ASP A 210 5.52 -2.20 -18.88
CA ASP A 210 6.62 -3.13 -18.98
C ASP A 210 6.16 -4.49 -18.45
N LEU A 211 6.09 -5.46 -19.35
CA LEU A 211 5.79 -6.85 -19.05
C LEU A 211 6.95 -7.72 -19.53
N SER A 212 8.19 -7.24 -19.44
CA SER A 212 9.38 -7.90 -20.03
C SER A 212 9.91 -9.07 -19.21
N SER A 213 9.53 -9.18 -17.93
CA SER A 213 10.00 -10.23 -17.03
C SER A 213 8.85 -10.91 -16.26
N PRO A 214 9.08 -12.11 -15.69
CA PRO A 214 8.10 -12.78 -14.83
C PRO A 214 7.67 -11.93 -13.62
N SER A 215 8.60 -11.19 -13.00
CA SER A 215 8.27 -10.35 -11.84
C SER A 215 7.39 -9.16 -12.23
N GLU A 216 7.72 -8.48 -13.33
CA GLU A 216 6.91 -7.34 -13.82
C GLU A 216 5.50 -7.80 -14.23
N LEU A 217 5.40 -8.95 -14.89
CA LEU A 217 4.11 -9.55 -15.22
C LEU A 217 3.31 -9.91 -13.96
N SER A 218 3.95 -10.52 -12.95
CA SER A 218 3.29 -10.85 -11.68
C SER A 218 2.74 -9.61 -10.97
N ASN A 219 3.51 -8.53 -10.95
CA ASN A 219 3.09 -7.25 -10.37
C ASN A 219 1.89 -6.67 -11.13
N ALA A 220 1.96 -6.61 -12.46
CA ALA A 220 0.87 -6.12 -13.30
C ALA A 220 -0.44 -6.91 -13.09
N LEU A 221 -0.34 -8.24 -12.97
CA LEU A 221 -1.48 -9.12 -12.71
C LEU A 221 -2.06 -8.93 -11.30
N ARG A 222 -1.21 -8.76 -10.28
CA ARG A 222 -1.64 -8.49 -8.90
C ARG A 222 -2.43 -7.20 -8.83
N GLU A 223 -1.89 -6.15 -9.42
CA GLU A 223 -2.57 -4.87 -9.41
C GLU A 223 -3.90 -4.95 -10.19
N PHE A 224 -3.98 -5.77 -11.26
CA PHE A 224 -5.20 -5.90 -12.06
C PHE A 224 -6.30 -6.54 -11.23
N ARG A 225 -5.94 -7.63 -10.53
CA ARG A 225 -6.78 -8.31 -9.55
C ARG A 225 -7.29 -7.33 -8.49
N ASP A 226 -6.42 -6.46 -7.97
CA ASP A 226 -6.77 -5.50 -6.94
C ASP A 226 -7.75 -4.43 -7.47
N GLY A 227 -7.54 -3.97 -8.71
CA GLY A 227 -8.50 -3.12 -9.41
C GLY A 227 -9.86 -3.79 -9.57
N CYS A 228 -9.91 -5.07 -9.97
CA CYS A 228 -11.16 -5.84 -10.01
C CYS A 228 -11.82 -5.96 -8.63
N ASN A 229 -11.07 -6.20 -7.56
CA ASN A 229 -11.62 -6.25 -6.20
C ASN A 229 -12.28 -4.92 -5.79
N ARG A 230 -11.64 -3.79 -6.09
CA ARG A 230 -12.23 -2.47 -5.84
C ARG A 230 -13.47 -2.20 -6.68
N MET A 231 -13.48 -2.63 -7.95
CA MET A 231 -14.68 -2.56 -8.79
C MET A 231 -15.82 -3.43 -8.24
N ILE A 232 -15.52 -4.58 -7.64
CA ILE A 232 -16.54 -5.45 -7.05
C ILE A 232 -17.14 -4.83 -5.78
N ALA A 233 -16.29 -4.22 -4.94
CA ALA A 233 -16.68 -3.65 -3.66
C ALA A 233 -17.37 -2.27 -3.76
N THR A 234 -17.08 -1.53 -4.83
CA THR A 234 -17.63 -0.17 -5.04
C THR A 234 -19.01 -0.23 -5.70
N GLU A 235 -19.94 0.60 -5.23
CA GLU A 235 -21.19 0.85 -5.97
C GLU A 235 -20.94 1.76 -7.16
N HIS A 236 -21.55 1.43 -8.31
CA HIS A 236 -21.40 2.18 -9.56
C HIS A 236 -22.72 2.88 -9.88
N PRO A 237 -22.99 4.08 -9.36
CA PRO A 237 -24.27 4.77 -9.54
C PRO A 237 -24.58 5.08 -11.02
N GLN A 238 -23.57 5.13 -11.87
CA GLN A 238 -23.68 5.28 -13.31
C GLN A 238 -24.19 4.01 -14.03
N LEU A 239 -24.24 2.86 -13.36
CA LEU A 239 -24.77 1.62 -13.90
C LEU A 239 -26.17 1.33 -13.34
N SER A 240 -27.08 0.90 -14.20
CA SER A 240 -28.35 0.26 -13.82
C SER A 240 -28.10 -0.99 -12.98
N GLU A 241 -29.08 -1.38 -12.15
CA GLU A 241 -28.97 -2.54 -11.26
C GLU A 241 -28.57 -3.82 -11.99
N ALA A 242 -29.20 -4.10 -13.14
CA ALA A 242 -28.86 -5.26 -13.97
C ALA A 242 -27.41 -5.22 -14.48
N ASN A 243 -26.89 -4.03 -14.80
CA ASN A 243 -25.51 -3.87 -15.26
C ASN A 243 -24.50 -3.84 -14.12
N GLN A 244 -24.88 -3.40 -12.92
CA GLN A 244 -24.05 -3.55 -11.74
C GLN A 244 -23.82 -5.03 -11.40
N VAL A 245 -24.87 -5.85 -11.40
CA VAL A 245 -24.76 -7.30 -11.15
C VAL A 245 -23.87 -7.95 -12.21
N TRP A 246 -24.18 -7.73 -13.50
CA TRP A 246 -23.38 -8.25 -14.60
C TRP A 246 -21.91 -7.82 -14.51
N PHE A 247 -21.65 -6.55 -14.19
CA PHE A 247 -20.30 -6.01 -14.13
C PHE A 247 -19.50 -6.64 -12.98
N ARG A 248 -20.10 -6.79 -11.79
CA ARG A 248 -19.46 -7.48 -10.65
C ARG A 248 -19.14 -8.94 -10.95
N GLU A 249 -20.06 -9.67 -11.59
CA GLU A 249 -19.83 -11.06 -12.01
C GLU A 249 -18.67 -11.14 -13.01
N ARG A 250 -18.58 -10.21 -13.96
CA ARG A 250 -17.49 -10.19 -14.94
C ARG A 250 -16.15 -9.83 -14.31
N CYS A 251 -16.09 -8.82 -13.45
CA CYS A 251 -14.89 -8.50 -12.69
C CYS A 251 -14.41 -9.68 -11.83
N THR A 252 -15.33 -10.43 -11.24
CA THR A 252 -15.01 -11.65 -10.48
C THR A 252 -14.36 -12.70 -11.38
N LEU A 253 -14.95 -12.98 -12.54
CA LEU A 253 -14.40 -13.96 -13.49
C LEU A 253 -13.01 -13.57 -14.02
N TRP A 254 -12.79 -12.30 -14.37
CA TRP A 254 -11.48 -11.84 -14.86
C TRP A 254 -10.41 -11.87 -13.77
N ARG A 255 -10.77 -11.47 -12.54
CA ARG A 255 -9.91 -11.56 -11.37
C ARG A 255 -9.46 -13.00 -11.14
N ASP A 256 -10.40 -13.93 -11.08
CA ASP A 256 -10.10 -15.34 -10.76
C ASP A 256 -9.26 -15.99 -11.87
N ARG A 257 -9.49 -15.60 -13.12
CA ARG A 257 -8.65 -16.02 -14.25
C ARG A 257 -7.21 -15.53 -14.10
N VAL A 258 -7.02 -14.27 -13.74
CA VAL A 258 -5.69 -13.68 -13.52
C VAL A 258 -5.00 -14.30 -12.30
N ILE A 259 -5.72 -14.59 -11.21
CA ILE A 259 -5.17 -15.34 -10.06
C ILE A 259 -4.64 -16.70 -10.51
N GLY A 260 -5.37 -17.42 -11.36
CA GLY A 260 -4.92 -18.70 -11.92
C GLY A 260 -3.62 -18.57 -12.73
N GLU A 261 -3.48 -17.50 -13.51
CA GLU A 261 -2.24 -17.22 -14.26
C GLU A 261 -1.08 -16.82 -13.34
N MET A 262 -1.33 -16.07 -12.26
CA MET A 262 -0.35 -15.76 -11.22
C MET A 262 0.16 -17.03 -10.52
N ASP A 263 -0.75 -17.95 -10.17
CA ASP A 263 -0.41 -19.22 -9.54
C ASP A 263 0.45 -20.11 -10.46
N LYS A 264 0.17 -20.14 -11.76
CA LYS A 264 1.02 -20.83 -12.75
C LYS A 264 2.42 -20.23 -12.79
N LEU A 265 2.52 -18.90 -12.89
CA LEU A 265 3.80 -18.20 -12.97
C LEU A 265 4.64 -18.38 -11.69
N ALA A 266 4.00 -18.42 -10.53
CA ALA A 266 4.65 -18.65 -9.25
C ALA A 266 5.19 -20.08 -9.12
N LYS A 267 4.47 -21.08 -9.63
CA LYS A 267 4.91 -22.49 -9.61
C LYS A 267 6.04 -22.75 -10.60
N ASP A 268 5.97 -22.13 -11.77
CA ASP A 268 6.91 -22.37 -12.86
C ASP A 268 7.16 -21.08 -13.66
N PRO A 269 8.22 -20.34 -13.32
CA PRO A 269 8.58 -19.12 -14.05
C PRO A 269 8.89 -19.33 -15.53
N SER A 270 9.17 -20.58 -15.98
CA SER A 270 9.42 -20.88 -17.39
C SER A 270 8.16 -20.74 -18.26
N GLN A 271 6.96 -20.80 -17.65
CA GLN A 271 5.69 -20.58 -18.33
C GLN A 271 5.37 -19.10 -18.60
N TYR A 272 6.29 -18.19 -18.28
CA TYR A 272 6.12 -16.74 -18.45
C TYR A 272 5.53 -16.32 -19.81
N SER A 273 6.00 -16.89 -20.92
CA SER A 273 5.50 -16.55 -22.25
C SER A 273 4.02 -16.91 -22.43
N GLU A 274 3.61 -18.09 -21.94
CA GLU A 274 2.22 -18.55 -21.99
C GLU A 274 1.32 -17.71 -21.08
N VAL A 275 1.75 -17.48 -19.83
CA VAL A 275 1.04 -16.65 -18.85
C VAL A 275 0.83 -15.24 -19.40
N LYS A 276 1.85 -14.65 -20.02
CA LYS A 276 1.76 -13.32 -20.66
C LYS A 276 0.75 -13.31 -21.80
N ALA A 277 0.75 -14.34 -22.66
CA ALA A 277 -0.22 -14.46 -23.74
C ALA A 277 -1.66 -14.61 -23.22
N ASN A 278 -1.86 -15.44 -22.19
CA ASN A 278 -3.15 -15.62 -21.54
C ASN A 278 -3.65 -14.33 -20.87
N ALA A 279 -2.76 -13.59 -20.20
CA ALA A 279 -3.09 -12.30 -19.62
C ALA A 279 -3.54 -11.28 -20.68
N ASN A 280 -2.81 -11.18 -21.80
CA ASN A 280 -3.20 -10.33 -22.92
C ASN A 280 -4.58 -10.70 -23.48
N ASP A 281 -4.88 -12.00 -23.59
CA ASP A 281 -6.18 -12.50 -24.04
C ASP A 281 -7.31 -12.14 -23.06
N VAL A 282 -7.08 -12.25 -21.75
CA VAL A 282 -8.06 -11.82 -20.73
C VAL A 282 -8.37 -10.33 -20.87
N ILE A 283 -7.36 -9.48 -20.97
CA ILE A 283 -7.54 -8.03 -21.11
C ILE A 283 -8.27 -7.66 -22.40
N ALA A 284 -7.93 -8.31 -23.52
CA ALA A 284 -8.62 -8.09 -24.79
C ALA A 284 -10.09 -8.51 -24.72
N LYS A 285 -10.38 -9.69 -24.16
CA LYS A 285 -11.76 -10.19 -24.00
C LYS A 285 -12.58 -9.33 -23.06
N LEU A 286 -11.97 -8.80 -22.00
CA LEU A 286 -12.58 -7.84 -21.10
C LEU A 286 -13.01 -6.58 -21.86
N GLY A 287 -12.09 -5.97 -22.60
CA GLY A 287 -12.40 -4.76 -23.35
C GLY A 287 -13.50 -4.96 -24.39
N VAL A 288 -13.51 -6.11 -25.09
CA VAL A 288 -14.62 -6.49 -25.97
C VAL A 288 -15.93 -6.62 -25.20
N ALA A 289 -15.95 -7.36 -24.09
CA ALA A 289 -17.16 -7.58 -23.31
C ALA A 289 -17.78 -6.28 -22.78
N LEU A 290 -16.94 -5.35 -22.30
CA LEU A 290 -17.39 -4.03 -21.84
C LEU A 290 -17.99 -3.20 -22.98
N ARG A 291 -17.32 -3.12 -24.14
CA ARG A 291 -17.81 -2.36 -25.30
C ARG A 291 -19.08 -2.97 -25.90
N THR A 292 -19.16 -4.30 -25.97
CA THR A 292 -20.39 -5.00 -26.40
C THR A 292 -21.54 -4.71 -25.45
N ARG A 293 -21.30 -4.71 -24.13
CA ARG A 293 -22.33 -4.36 -23.16
C ARG A 293 -22.75 -2.90 -23.29
N ALA A 294 -21.81 -1.98 -23.48
CA ALA A 294 -22.09 -0.56 -23.71
C ALA A 294 -22.95 -0.33 -24.96
N ALA A 295 -22.66 -1.02 -26.07
CA ALA A 295 -23.41 -0.91 -27.32
C ALA A 295 -24.84 -1.46 -27.20
N ALA A 296 -25.11 -2.41 -26.30
CA ALA A 296 -26.45 -2.92 -26.06
C ALA A 296 -27.34 -1.98 -25.22
N GLN A 297 -26.78 -0.87 -24.72
CA GLN A 297 -27.44 0.14 -23.88
C GLN A 297 -27.59 1.49 -24.60
N ALA A 298 -27.09 1.58 -25.84
CA ALA A 298 -27.19 2.76 -26.72
C ALA A 298 -28.42 2.65 -27.62
#